data_AF-V5YPH5-F1
#
_entry.id   AF-V5YPH5-F1
#
_cell.length_a   1.000
_cell.length_b   1.000
_cell.length_c   1.000
_cell.angle_alpha   90.00
_cell.angle_beta   90.00
_cell.angle_gamma   90.00
#
_symmetry.space_group_name_H-M   'P 1'
#
loop_
_entity.id
_entity.type
_entity.pdbx_description
1 polymer ?
#
loop_
_entity_poly.entity_id
_entity_poly.type
_entity_poly.pdbx_seq_one_letter_code
_entity_poly.pdbx_strand_id
1 'polypeptide(L)'
;MEFFELAKLAIRAFINWMFHSKLVTATEEDHRGFHVYGYEGTPSVTPGFFVVRFRHVENGLVVANKKLRMTEQEWGDTVALIESHKEQAV
;
A
#
# COMPACT_ATOMS: atom_id res chain seq x y z
N MET A 1 -29.22 -14.07 -21.03
CA MET A 1 -29.14 -13.97 -19.55
C MET A 1 -27.70 -14.12 -19.04
N GLU A 2 -26.91 -15.05 -19.56
CA GLU A 2 -25.49 -15.27 -19.21
C GLU A 2 -24.58 -14.02 -19.26
N PHE A 3 -24.66 -13.20 -20.33
CA PHE A 3 -23.78 -12.03 -20.52
C PHE A 3 -23.95 -10.94 -19.44
N PHE A 4 -25.19 -10.72 -18.99
CA PHE A 4 -25.47 -9.72 -17.95
C PHE A 4 -24.92 -10.15 -16.58
N GLU A 5 -24.92 -11.45 -16.28
CA GLU A 5 -24.34 -11.97 -15.05
C GLU A 5 -22.80 -11.90 -15.07
N LEU A 6 -22.17 -12.22 -16.21
CA LEU A 6 -20.73 -12.04 -16.43
C LEU A 6 -20.29 -10.57 -16.26
N ALA A 7 -21.05 -9.63 -16.85
CA ALA A 7 -20.75 -8.21 -16.73
C ALA A 7 -20.87 -7.72 -15.27
N LYS A 8 -21.90 -8.15 -14.53
CA LYS A 8 -22.04 -7.83 -13.09
C LYS A 8 -20.86 -8.37 -12.28
N LEU A 9 -20.40 -9.58 -12.58
CA LEU A 9 -19.29 -10.20 -11.87
C LEU A 9 -17.98 -9.45 -12.13
N ALA A 10 -17.72 -9.07 -13.39
CA ALA A 10 -16.56 -8.26 -13.77
C ALA A 10 -16.58 -6.87 -13.11
N ILE A 11 -17.75 -6.21 -13.07
CA ILE A 11 -17.90 -4.90 -12.39
C ILE A 11 -17.63 -5.02 -10.90
N ARG A 12 -18.17 -6.04 -10.22
CA ARG A 12 -17.90 -6.29 -8.79
C ARG A 12 -16.42 -6.57 -8.54
N ALA A 13 -15.78 -7.38 -9.38
CA ALA A 13 -14.35 -7.66 -9.28
C ALA A 13 -13.52 -6.39 -9.46
N PHE A 14 -13.87 -5.53 -10.43
CA PHE A 14 -13.20 -4.26 -10.67
C PHE A 14 -13.37 -3.28 -9.51
N ILE A 15 -14.57 -3.16 -8.94
CA ILE A 15 -14.82 -2.32 -7.77
C ILE A 15 -14.02 -2.83 -6.57
N ASN A 16 -14.08 -4.14 -6.30
CA ASN A 16 -13.30 -4.74 -5.22
C ASN A 16 -11.80 -4.49 -5.40
N TRP A 17 -11.29 -4.61 -6.63
CA TRP A 17 -9.92 -4.29 -6.95
C TRP A 17 -9.63 -2.81 -6.68
N MET A 18 -10.41 -1.86 -7.21
CA MET A 18 -10.16 -0.41 -7.05
C MET A 18 -10.08 0.04 -5.57
N PHE A 19 -10.89 -0.58 -4.70
CA PHE A 19 -10.94 -0.25 -3.27
C PHE A 19 -10.09 -1.19 -2.39
N HIS A 20 -9.34 -2.12 -2.97
CA HIS A 20 -8.42 -2.99 -2.23
C HIS A 20 -7.14 -2.22 -1.86
N SER A 21 -7.26 -1.29 -0.92
CA SER A 21 -6.10 -0.60 -0.35
C SER A 21 -5.33 -1.53 0.58
N LYS A 22 -4.02 -1.64 0.39
CA LYS A 22 -3.13 -2.37 1.31
C LYS A 22 -2.32 -1.37 2.12
N LEU A 23 -2.35 -1.53 3.45
CA LEU A 23 -1.53 -0.75 4.38
C LEU A 23 -0.40 -1.62 4.90
N VAL A 24 0.84 -1.17 4.71
CA VAL A 24 2.03 -1.81 5.24
C VAL A 24 2.79 -0.81 6.09
N THR A 25 3.03 -1.17 7.35
CA THR A 25 3.71 -0.32 8.34
C THR A 25 5.01 -0.95 8.79
N ALA A 26 6.14 -0.27 8.65
CA ALA A 26 7.39 -0.64 9.32
C ALA A 26 7.57 0.21 10.57
N THR A 27 8.10 -0.38 11.63
CA THR A 27 8.39 0.30 12.89
C THR A 27 9.85 0.07 13.23
N GLU A 28 10.54 1.13 13.61
CA GLU A 28 11.95 1.10 14.00
C GLU A 28 12.11 1.90 15.30
N GLU A 29 12.85 1.36 16.26
CA GLU A 29 13.18 2.03 17.50
C GLU A 29 14.69 2.27 17.53
N ASP A 30 15.10 3.53 17.62
CA ASP A 30 16.50 3.94 17.69
C ASP A 30 16.73 4.80 18.94
N HIS A 31 17.99 5.12 19.24
CA HIS A 31 18.41 5.98 20.35
C HIS A 31 17.76 7.40 20.32
N ARG A 32 17.17 7.79 19.18
CA ARG A 32 16.46 9.06 18.96
C ARG A 32 14.94 8.95 19.18
N GLY A 33 14.40 7.74 19.38
CA GLY A 33 13.01 7.48 19.66
C GLY A 33 12.33 6.52 18.68
N PHE A 34 11.02 6.64 18.55
CA PHE A 34 10.17 5.71 17.80
C PHE A 34 9.87 6.24 16.40
N HIS A 35 10.25 5.48 15.38
CA HIS A 35 10.06 5.78 13.97
C HIS A 35 9.03 4.82 13.37
N VAL A 36 7.99 5.37 12.73
CA VAL A 36 6.96 4.58 12.04
C VAL A 36 6.88 5.02 10.59
N TYR A 37 7.09 4.06 9.69
CA TYR A 37 6.97 4.23 8.26
C TYR A 37 5.71 3.51 7.77
N GLY A 38 4.66 4.26 7.43
CA GLY A 38 3.43 3.75 6.86
C GLY A 38 3.39 3.94 5.35
N TYR A 39 3.08 2.86 4.63
CA TYR A 39 2.85 2.84 3.19
C TYR A 39 1.43 2.33 2.91
N GLU A 40 0.58 3.17 2.36
CA GLU A 40 -0.78 2.82 1.98
C GLU A 40 -0.91 2.83 0.46
N GLY A 41 -0.96 1.66 -0.16
CA GLY A 41 -1.14 1.51 -1.60
C GLY A 41 -2.61 1.35 -1.96
N THR A 42 -3.14 2.26 -2.77
CA THR A 42 -4.48 2.16 -3.38
C THR A 42 -4.34 1.94 -4.88
N PRO A 43 -5.04 0.96 -5.47
CA PRO A 43 -5.08 0.78 -6.92
C PRO A 43 -5.52 2.05 -7.65
N SER A 44 -4.81 2.41 -8.71
CA SER A 44 -5.14 3.58 -9.53
C SER A 44 -6.28 3.25 -10.49
N VAL A 45 -7.04 4.28 -10.87
CA VAL A 45 -7.99 4.19 -11.99
C VAL A 45 -7.28 3.85 -13.30
N THR A 46 -6.00 4.25 -13.44
CA THR A 46 -5.17 3.78 -14.57
C THR A 46 -4.68 2.36 -14.27
N PRO A 47 -5.00 1.36 -15.13
CA PRO A 47 -4.55 -0.01 -14.94
C PRO A 47 -3.02 -0.11 -14.83
N GLY A 48 -2.54 -1.02 -13.98
CA GLY A 48 -1.10 -1.29 -13.78
C GLY A 48 -0.37 -0.31 -12.86
N PHE A 49 -1.08 0.62 -12.21
CA PHE A 49 -0.50 1.57 -11.28
C PHE A 49 -1.19 1.55 -9.92
N PHE A 50 -0.40 1.83 -8.88
CA PHE A 50 -0.83 2.08 -7.52
C PHE A 50 -0.50 3.51 -7.13
N VAL A 51 -1.41 4.12 -6.40
CA VAL A 51 -1.19 5.38 -5.70
C VAL A 51 -0.80 5.04 -4.27
N VAL A 52 0.46 5.26 -3.94
CA VAL A 52 1.04 4.94 -2.63
C VAL A 52 1.17 6.20 -1.82
N ARG A 53 0.56 6.23 -0.63
CA ARG A 53 0.75 7.27 0.36
C ARG A 53 1.78 6.80 1.37
N PHE A 54 2.89 7.49 1.42
CA PHE A 54 3.94 7.31 2.41
C PHE A 54 3.76 8.30 3.54
N ARG A 55 3.83 7.82 4.78
CA ARG A 55 3.83 8.61 6.00
C ARG A 55 4.96 8.15 6.90
N HIS A 56 5.85 9.06 7.26
CA HIS A 56 6.86 8.85 8.29
C HIS A 56 6.48 9.64 9.54
N VAL A 57 6.42 8.97 10.67
CA VAL A 57 6.13 9.54 11.99
C VAL A 57 7.32 9.29 12.91
N GLU A 58 7.85 10.34 13.52
CA GLU A 58 8.91 10.27 14.53
C GLU A 58 8.34 10.77 15.86
N ASN A 59 8.37 9.95 16.91
CA ASN A 59 7.90 10.31 18.26
C ASN A 59 6.48 10.93 18.27
N GLY A 60 5.61 10.48 17.37
CA GLY A 60 4.23 10.98 17.21
C GLY A 60 4.07 12.20 16.29
N LEU A 61 5.15 12.76 15.75
CA LEU A 61 5.12 13.87 14.81
C LEU A 61 5.30 13.37 13.37
N VAL A 62 4.43 13.79 12.46
CA VAL A 62 4.56 13.46 11.03
C VAL A 62 5.69 14.30 10.44
N VAL A 63 6.83 13.67 10.18
CA VAL A 63 8.01 14.34 9.61
C VAL A 63 8.03 14.30 8.08
N ALA A 64 7.41 13.28 7.48
CA ALA A 64 7.28 13.20 6.04
C ALA A 64 5.93 12.63 5.63
N ASN A 65 5.34 13.24 4.61
CA ASN A 65 4.14 12.74 3.95
C ASN A 65 4.31 12.94 2.46
N LYS A 66 4.28 11.84 1.70
CA LYS A 66 4.47 11.86 0.24
C LYS A 66 3.44 10.98 -0.43
N LYS A 67 3.02 11.40 -1.62
CA LYS A 67 2.16 10.61 -2.50
C LYS A 67 2.98 10.23 -3.72
N LEU A 68 3.16 8.94 -3.93
CA LEU A 68 3.92 8.37 -5.02
C LEU A 68 2.97 7.58 -5.93
N ARG A 69 3.26 7.58 -7.23
CA ARG A 69 2.64 6.67 -8.17
C ARG A 69 3.66 5.59 -8.48
N MET A 70 3.31 4.36 -8.19
CA MET A 70 4.14 3.18 -8.43
C MET A 70 3.44 2.30 -9.46
N THR A 71 4.19 1.54 -10.22
CA THR A 71 3.67 0.40 -10.98
C THR A 71 3.27 -0.71 -10.01
N GLU A 72 2.46 -1.65 -10.50
CA GLU A 72 2.09 -2.85 -9.72
C GLU A 72 3.31 -3.64 -9.25
N GLN A 73 4.35 -3.74 -10.08
CA GLN A 73 5.60 -4.41 -9.73
C GLN A 73 6.36 -3.66 -8.64
N GLU A 74 6.57 -2.34 -8.79
CA GLU A 74 7.25 -1.53 -7.77
C GLU A 74 6.52 -1.55 -6.42
N TRP A 75 5.18 -1.59 -6.45
CA TRP A 75 4.39 -1.74 -5.23
C TRP A 75 4.57 -3.13 -4.61
N GLY A 76 4.52 -4.20 -5.41
CA GLY A 76 4.78 -5.56 -4.95
C GLY A 76 6.16 -5.71 -4.29
N ASP A 77 7.20 -5.18 -4.94
CA ASP A 77 8.57 -5.18 -4.43
C ASP A 77 8.69 -4.39 -3.12
N THR A 78 8.01 -3.24 -3.02
CA THR A 78 7.98 -2.42 -1.79
C THR A 78 7.31 -3.17 -0.64
N VAL A 79 6.18 -3.83 -0.90
CA VAL A 79 5.46 -4.62 0.11
C VAL A 79 6.34 -5.77 0.60
N ALA A 80 6.93 -6.54 -0.32
CA ALA A 80 7.80 -7.67 0.02
C ALA A 80 9.04 -7.24 0.82
N LEU A 81 9.66 -6.12 0.44
CA LEU A 81 10.79 -5.55 1.18
C LEU A 81 10.39 -5.22 2.63
N ILE A 82 9.28 -4.49 2.82
CA ILE A 82 8.85 -4.11 4.17
C ILE A 82 8.46 -5.33 4.99
N GLU A 83 7.79 -6.32 4.40
CA GLU A 83 7.45 -7.58 5.07
C GLU A 83 8.70 -8.36 5.48
N SER A 84 9.73 -8.42 4.63
CA SER A 84 11.01 -9.07 4.97
C SER A 84 11.73 -8.39 6.15
N HIS A 85 11.64 -7.07 6.27
CA HIS A 85 12.20 -6.34 7.41
C HIS A 85 11.41 -6.59 8.71
N LYS A 86 10.10 -6.87 8.62
CA LYS A 86 9.32 -7.29 9.80
C LYS A 86 9.72 -8.68 10.28
N GLU A 87 9.93 -9.62 9.37
CA GLU A 87 10.29 -11.00 9.73
C GLU A 87 11.68 -11.09 10.37
N GLN A 88 12.61 -10.18 10.01
CA GLN A 88 13.95 -10.12 10.59
C GLN A 88 14.01 -9.42 11.95
N ALA A 89 12.95 -8.71 12.36
CA ALA A 89 12.87 -7.97 13.62
C ALA A 89 12.25 -8.78 14.77
N VAL A 90 11.97 -10.08 14.56
CA VAL A 90 11.41 -11.02 15.55
C VAL A 90 12.50 -11.94 16.09
#